data_AF-A0A4Y2QIM4-F1
#
_entry.id   AF-A0A4Y2QIM4-F1
#
_cell.length_a   1.000
_cell.length_b   1.000
_cell.length_c   1.000
_cell.angle_alpha   90.00
_cell.angle_beta   90.00
_cell.angle_gamma   90.00
#
_symmetry.space_group_name_H-M   'P 1'
#
loop_
_entity.id
_entity.type
_entity.pdbx_description
1 polymer ?
#
loop_
_entity_poly.entity_id
_entity_poly.type
_entity_poly.pdbx_seq_one_letter_code
_entity_poly.pdbx_strand_id
1 'polypeptide(L)' 'AFAQQGKNKEVCKKENGFFPHEDYCDYYYECVDGVPYVQECPNGLAYSGPGRGLVDKCDYPHRVGCPDPENTRIMGRK' A
#
# COMPACT_ATOMS: atom_id res chain seq x y z
N ALA A 1 5.06 23.34 11.02
CA ALA A 1 4.54 22.57 9.87
C ALA A 1 5.55 21.48 9.57
N PHE A 2 5.22 20.22 9.88
CA PHE A 2 6.19 19.12 9.81
C PHE A 2 6.43 18.69 8.36
N ALA A 3 7.71 18.50 8.05
CA ALA A 3 8.28 18.23 6.74
C ALA A 3 7.76 16.92 6.13
N GLN A 4 7.25 16.98 4.90
CA GLN A 4 6.85 15.79 4.12
C GLN A 4 7.47 15.76 2.71
N GLN A 5 8.60 16.45 2.49
CA GLN A 5 9.20 16.58 1.16
C GLN A 5 10.32 15.56 0.86
N GLY A 6 10.59 14.62 1.77
CA GLY A 6 11.64 13.60 1.61
C GLY A 6 11.13 12.20 1.24
N LYS A 7 9.96 11.78 1.74
CA LYS A 7 9.44 10.41 1.56
C LYS A 7 8.88 10.12 0.16
N ASN A 8 8.53 11.16 -0.60
CA ASN A 8 7.80 10.99 -1.86
C ASN A 8 8.59 10.22 -2.92
N LYS A 9 9.91 10.39 -2.97
CA LYS A 9 10.77 9.71 -3.97
C LYS A 9 11.06 8.25 -3.61
N GLU A 10 11.02 7.91 -2.32
CA GLU A 10 11.21 6.52 -1.87
C GLU A 10 9.93 5.70 -2.06
N VAL A 11 8.77 6.33 -1.87
CA VAL A 11 7.45 5.73 -2.09
C VAL A 11 7.13 5.62 -3.59
N CYS A 12 7.17 6.74 -4.31
CA CYS A 12 6.90 6.78 -5.75
C CYS A 12 8.17 6.45 -6.53
N LYS A 13 8.43 5.14 -6.69
CA LYS A 13 9.53 4.65 -7.54
C LYS A 13 9.34 5.02 -9.02
N LYS A 14 8.11 5.35 -9.42
CA LYS A 14 7.72 5.89 -10.73
C LYS A 14 6.77 7.06 -10.55
N GLU A 15 6.71 7.93 -11.55
CA GLU A 15 5.82 9.10 -11.59
C GLU A 15 4.35 8.70 -11.38
N ASN A 16 3.91 7.65 -12.08
CA ASN A 16 2.56 7.11 -11.97
C ASN A 16 2.59 5.62 -11.63
N GLY A 17 1.74 5.17 -10.70
CA GLY A 17 1.60 3.75 -10.37
C GLY A 17 1.12 3.48 -8.95
N PHE A 18 1.08 2.19 -8.60
CA PHE A 18 0.60 1.72 -7.30
C PHE A 18 1.71 0.99 -6.56
N PHE A 19 1.98 1.39 -5.33
CA PHE A 19 3.09 0.88 -4.52
C PHE A 19 2.61 0.41 -3.14
N PRO A 20 3.18 -0.66 -2.59
CA PRO A 20 2.81 -1.15 -1.25
C PRO A 20 3.15 -0.13 -0.16
N HIS A 21 2.32 -0.04 0.89
CA HIS A 21 2.67 0.72 2.09
C HIS A 21 3.76 0.01 2.92
N GLU A 22 4.61 0.77 3.61
CA GLU A 22 5.75 0.23 4.37
C GLU A 22 5.33 -0.59 5.60
N ASP A 23 4.34 -0.11 6.37
CA ASP A 23 3.92 -0.76 7.63
C ASP A 23 2.59 -1.51 7.57
N TYR A 24 1.75 -1.21 6.57
CA TYR A 24 0.37 -1.68 6.52
C TYR A 24 0.06 -2.41 5.23
N CYS A 25 -0.58 -3.56 5.31
CA CYS A 25 -0.87 -4.36 4.13
C CYS A 25 -2.14 -3.95 3.40
N ASP A 26 -3.12 -3.47 4.14
CA ASP A 26 -4.36 -2.88 3.65
C ASP A 26 -4.17 -1.48 3.10
N TYR A 27 -3.00 -0.86 3.29
CA TYR A 27 -2.69 0.42 2.69
C TYR A 27 -1.75 0.27 1.50
N TYR A 28 -1.94 1.14 0.53
CA TYR A 28 -1.05 1.29 -0.62
C TYR A 28 -0.98 2.75 -1.03
N TYR A 29 0.03 3.09 -1.83
CA TYR A 29 0.21 4.41 -2.40
C TYR A 29 -0.21 4.38 -3.87
N GLU A 30 -1.07 5.30 -4.25
CA GLU A 30 -1.28 5.70 -5.63
C GLU A 30 -0.41 6.93 -5.90
N CYS A 31 0.60 6.76 -6.75
CA CYS A 31 1.43 7.86 -7.19
C CYS A 31 0.81 8.48 -8.43
N VAL A 32 0.59 9.79 -8.38
CA VAL A 32 0.17 10.62 -9.51
C VAL A 32 1.15 11.77 -9.64
N ASP A 33 1.82 11.88 -10.78
CA ASP A 33 2.86 12.89 -11.05
C ASP A 33 3.97 12.95 -9.97
N GLY A 34 4.34 11.78 -9.45
CA GLY A 34 5.36 11.61 -8.39
C GLY A 34 4.88 11.96 -6.99
N VAL A 35 3.60 12.28 -6.81
CA VAL A 35 2.98 12.56 -5.51
C VAL A 35 2.30 11.29 -4.99
N PRO A 36 2.71 10.74 -3.83
CA PRO A 36 2.07 9.58 -3.24
C PRO A 36 0.77 9.95 -2.52
N TYR A 37 -0.33 9.32 -2.92
CA TYR A 37 -1.62 9.37 -2.24
C TYR A 37 -1.87 8.04 -1.54
N VAL A 38 -2.04 8.07 -0.22
CA VAL A 38 -2.37 6.88 0.55
C VAL A 38 -3.81 6.46 0.23
N GLN A 39 -3.98 5.17 -0.05
CA GLN A 39 -5.26 4.51 -0.32
C GLN A 39 -5.39 3.29 0.59
N GLU A 40 -6.62 2.99 0.98
CA GLU A 40 -6.97 1.85 1.82
C GLU A 40 -7.76 0.83 1.00
N CYS A 41 -7.44 -0.45 1.17
CA CYS A 41 -8.17 -1.57 0.61
C CYS A 41 -9.48 -1.78 1.39
N PRO A 42 -10.62 -1.90 0.70
CA PRO A 42 -11.92 -2.05 1.36
C PRO A 42 -12.05 -3.40 2.07
N ASN A 43 -12.96 -3.49 3.04
CA ASN A 43 -13.38 -4.74 3.70
C ASN A 43 -12.24 -5.54 4.37
N GLY A 44 -11.16 -4.89 4.80
CA GLY A 44 -10.02 -5.56 5.42
C GLY A 44 -9.24 -6.45 4.45
N LEU A 45 -9.29 -6.12 3.15
CA LEU A 45 -8.43 -6.74 2.15
C LEU A 45 -7.02 -6.14 2.24
N ALA A 46 -6.03 -6.90 1.77
CA ALA A 46 -4.65 -6.49 1.66
C ALA A 46 -4.32 -6.16 0.19
N TYR A 47 -3.46 -5.17 -0.03
CA TYR A 47 -2.96 -4.80 -1.34
C TYR A 47 -2.16 -5.95 -1.98
N SER A 48 -2.71 -6.51 -3.06
CA SER A 48 -2.11 -7.58 -3.85
C SER A 48 -1.30 -7.08 -5.05
N GLY A 49 -1.36 -5.80 -5.39
CA GLY A 49 -0.63 -5.21 -6.53
C GLY A 49 -1.53 -4.79 -7.69
N PRO A 50 -0.98 -4.02 -8.65
CA PRO A 50 -1.76 -3.53 -9.79
C PRO A 50 -2.17 -4.68 -10.70
N GLY A 51 -3.45 -4.72 -11.09
CA GLY A 51 -4.00 -5.76 -11.97
C GLY A 51 -4.09 -7.15 -11.32
N ARG A 52 -3.97 -7.23 -9.99
CA ARG A 52 -4.13 -8.46 -9.20
C ARG A 52 -5.09 -8.22 -8.07
N GLY A 53 -5.81 -9.27 -7.68
CA GLY A 53 -6.68 -9.28 -6.51
C GLY A 53 -8.12 -9.56 -6.86
N LEU A 54 -8.95 -9.66 -5.83
CA LEU A 54 -10.37 -9.93 -5.95
C LEU A 54 -11.15 -8.65 -6.28
N VAL A 55 -10.79 -7.54 -5.61
CA VAL A 55 -11.42 -6.24 -5.77
C VAL A 55 -10.33 -5.21 -6.02
N ASP A 56 -10.36 -4.59 -7.19
CA ASP A 56 -9.33 -3.66 -7.67
C ASP A 56 -7.91 -4.22 -7.60
N LYS A 57 -7.15 -3.79 -6.59
CA LYS A 57 -5.74 -4.10 -6.35
C LYS A 57 -5.55 -4.86 -5.04
N CYS A 58 -6.66 -5.35 -4.48
CA CYS A 58 -6.76 -5.86 -3.13
C CYS A 58 -7.29 -7.30 -3.13
N ASP A 59 -6.73 -8.14 -2.29
CA ASP A 59 -7.13 -9.53 -2.10
C ASP A 59 -7.09 -9.89 -0.60
N TYR A 60 -7.54 -11.09 -0.24
CA TYR A 60 -7.53 -11.51 1.14
C TYR A 60 -6.09 -11.58 1.71
N PRO A 61 -5.87 -11.15 2.97
CA PRO A 61 -4.53 -11.12 3.58
C PRO A 61 -3.77 -12.45 3.48
N HIS A 62 -4.47 -13.58 3.68
CA HIS A 62 -3.88 -14.92 3.59
C HIS A 62 -3.38 -15.29 2.18
N ARG A 63 -3.91 -14.68 1.11
CA ARG A 63 -3.44 -14.89 -0.27
C ARG A 63 -2.24 -14.01 -0.60
N VAL A 64 -2.20 -12.82 -0.01
CA VAL A 64 -1.11 -11.85 -0.19
C VAL A 64 0.09 -12.19 0.70
N GLY A 65 -0.13 -12.99 1.76
CA GLY A 65 0.91 -13.36 2.73
C GLY A 65 1.10 -12.32 3.83
N CYS A 66 0.00 -11.66 4.24
CA CYS A 66 0.00 -10.65 5.29
C CYS A 66 -0.79 -11.09 6.54
N PRO A 67 -0.36 -10.77 7.78
CA PRO A 67 0.88 -10.06 8.15
C PRO A 67 2.13 -10.79 7.68
N ASP A 68 3.17 -10.02 7.36
CA ASP A 68 4.44 -10.58 6.94
C ASP A 68 4.97 -11.49 8.07
N PRO A 69 5.71 -12.57 7.77
CA PRO A 69 6.19 -13.51 8.79
C PRO A 69 7.11 -12.84 9.84
N GLU A 70 7.69 -11.69 9.52
CA GLU A 70 8.50 -10.86 10.42
C GLU A 70 7.68 -9.78 11.15
N ASN A 71 6.35 -9.73 10.97
CA ASN A 71 5.43 -8.69 11.48
C ASN A 71 5.85 -7.26 11.12
N THR A 72 6.59 -7.09 10.03
CA THR A 72 7.04 -5.80 9.50
C THR A 72 5.89 -5.04 8.85
N ARG A 73 4.99 -5.75 8.16
CA ARG A 73 3.71 -5.22 7.68
C ARG A 73 2.56 -5.93 8.35
N ILE A 74 1.63 -5.16 8.90
CA ILE A 74 0.43 -5.66 9.57
C ILE A 74 -0.84 -5.18 8.86
N MET A 75 -1.96 -5.86 9.09
CA MET A 75 -3.26 -5.29 8.71
C MET A 75 -3.58 -4.11 9.64
N GLY A 76 -4.01 -2.98 9.07
CA GLY A 76 -4.35 -1.75 9.76
C GLY A 76 -5.35 -1.97 10.88
N ARG A 77 -4.94 -1.56 12.09
CA ARG A 77 -5.80 -1.52 13.27
C ARG A 77 -7.04 -0.68 12.99
N LYS A 78 -8.23 -1.26 13.17
CA LYS A 78 -9.36 -0.50 13.70
C LYS A 78 -9.21 -0.31 15.20
#